data_AF-A0A7C5NM65-F1
#
_entry.id   AF-A0A7C5NM65-F1
#
_cell.length_a   1.000
_cell.length_b   1.000
_cell.length_c   1.000
_cell.angle_alpha   90.00
_cell.angle_beta   90.00
_cell.angle_gamma   90.00
#
_symmetry.space_group_name_H-M   'P 1'
#
loop_
_entity.id
_entity.type
_entity.pdbx_description
1 polymer ?
#
loop_
_entity_poly.entity_id
_entity_poly.type
_entity_poly.pdbx_seq_one_letter_code
_entity_poly.pdbx_strand_id
1 'polypeptide(L)'
;MDSILYEDNPHWTEKNVYDAFVPREILAQAVSYLEARQVIALIGARRVGKSTIAKLMIKELLKNKEAKNIFFINLEKPEFIPYKHDAGYLSKIFDAYLKLADPDRDEKIYFFIDEIQIFENWEVFIKSKYENSHIKFIITGSNSSLLTSNYATVLTGRVLKLQVHTFSFTEFLTYRKVPFSTPLERTAHKIEIARMKDEYLKWGGYYDVISIDDEKIKKETVKNIAEDIILKDIVPRYSIKNSEEIRDLFYYIVSNAATVLNYYRLARKINIDAKSIKEYIAYFEDNFLVTTIQIYHTKLTEQIKSAKKLY
;
A
#
# COMPACT_ATOMS: atom_id res chain seq x y z
N MET A 1 -21.19 -11.38 11.46
CA MET A 1 -20.33 -11.60 10.29
C MET A 1 -21.03 -11.07 9.04
N ASP A 2 -22.23 -11.54 8.74
CA ASP A 2 -22.97 -11.21 7.51
C ASP A 2 -23.16 -9.70 7.27
N SER A 3 -23.53 -8.93 8.31
CA SER A 3 -23.65 -7.47 8.20
C SER A 3 -22.35 -6.78 7.75
N ILE A 4 -21.20 -7.28 8.20
CA ILE A 4 -19.88 -6.72 7.86
C ILE A 4 -19.52 -7.07 6.42
N LEU A 5 -19.89 -8.27 5.97
CA LEU A 5 -19.68 -8.71 4.60
C LEU A 5 -20.54 -7.88 3.63
N TYR A 6 -21.79 -7.58 3.96
CA TYR A 6 -22.61 -6.65 3.15
C TYR A 6 -22.01 -5.25 3.09
N GLU A 7 -21.56 -4.72 4.23
CA GLU A 7 -20.96 -3.39 4.31
C GLU A 7 -19.69 -3.27 3.45
N ASP A 8 -18.86 -4.32 3.41
CA ASP A 8 -17.65 -4.35 2.58
C ASP A 8 -17.94 -4.59 1.09
N ASN A 9 -19.14 -5.08 0.75
CA ASN A 9 -19.55 -5.41 -0.60
C ASN A 9 -20.80 -4.64 -1.06
N PRO A 10 -20.78 -3.30 -1.03
CA PRO A 10 -21.94 -2.49 -1.43
C PRO A 10 -22.30 -2.67 -2.91
N HIS A 11 -21.35 -3.13 -3.74
CA HIS A 11 -21.57 -3.42 -5.16
C HIS A 11 -22.52 -4.62 -5.41
N TRP A 12 -22.85 -5.41 -4.38
CA TRP A 12 -23.87 -6.46 -4.49
C TRP A 12 -25.29 -5.90 -4.62
N THR A 13 -25.53 -4.68 -4.13
CA THR A 13 -26.86 -4.05 -4.12
C THR A 13 -26.90 -2.73 -4.87
N GLU A 14 -25.79 -1.98 -4.87
CA GLU A 14 -25.73 -0.64 -5.44
C GLU A 14 -24.89 -0.60 -6.72
N LYS A 15 -25.50 -0.09 -7.79
CA LYS A 15 -24.78 0.22 -9.02
C LYS A 15 -23.97 1.51 -8.81
N ASN A 16 -22.82 1.62 -9.49
CA ASN A 16 -22.01 2.85 -9.55
C ASN A 16 -21.39 3.32 -8.21
N VAL A 17 -21.34 2.46 -7.18
CA VAL A 17 -20.77 2.80 -5.85
C VAL A 17 -19.32 3.29 -5.88
N TYR A 18 -18.59 3.02 -6.97
CA TYR A 18 -17.18 3.40 -7.14
C TYR A 18 -16.96 4.54 -8.15
N ASP A 19 -18.01 5.26 -8.57
CA ASP A 19 -17.90 6.32 -9.58
C ASP A 19 -17.20 7.59 -9.09
N ALA A 20 -17.26 7.86 -7.79
CA ALA A 20 -16.60 9.03 -7.20
C ALA A 20 -15.07 8.86 -7.05
N PHE A 21 -14.53 7.65 -7.22
CA PHE A 21 -13.10 7.42 -7.06
C PHE A 21 -12.28 7.99 -8.21
N VAL A 22 -11.19 8.66 -7.85
CA VAL A 22 -10.26 9.25 -8.80
C VAL A 22 -9.46 8.14 -9.50
N PRO A 23 -9.45 8.07 -10.84
CA PRO A 23 -8.67 7.10 -11.59
C PRO A 23 -7.17 7.19 -11.27
N ARG A 24 -6.48 6.06 -11.37
CA ARG A 24 -5.03 5.94 -11.16
C ARG A 24 -4.37 5.33 -12.38
N GLU A 25 -3.19 5.80 -12.76
CA GLU A 25 -2.43 5.30 -13.93
C GLU A 25 -2.11 3.80 -13.79
N ILE A 26 -1.80 3.34 -12.58
CA ILE A 26 -1.51 1.93 -12.28
C ILE A 26 -2.70 0.98 -12.51
N LEU A 27 -3.93 1.51 -12.58
CA LEU A 27 -5.14 0.70 -12.75
C LEU A 27 -5.10 -0.13 -14.03
N ALA A 28 -4.61 0.44 -15.13
CA ALA A 28 -4.52 -0.27 -16.41
C ALA A 28 -3.63 -1.52 -16.31
N GLN A 29 -2.48 -1.39 -15.63
CA GLN A 29 -1.60 -2.52 -15.36
C GLN A 29 -2.27 -3.54 -14.43
N ALA A 30 -2.93 -3.09 -13.37
CA ALA A 30 -3.60 -3.97 -12.42
C ALA A 30 -4.72 -4.80 -13.05
N VAL A 31 -5.53 -4.16 -13.91
CA VAL A 31 -6.58 -4.82 -14.68
C VAL A 31 -6.00 -5.83 -15.68
N SER A 32 -4.88 -5.51 -16.34
CA SER A 32 -4.21 -6.43 -17.27
C SER A 32 -3.79 -7.75 -16.60
N TYR A 33 -3.59 -7.76 -15.29
CA TYR A 33 -3.20 -8.93 -14.52
C TYR A 33 -4.38 -9.77 -14.02
N LEU A 34 -5.62 -9.34 -14.20
CA LEU A 34 -6.82 -10.06 -13.73
C LEU A 34 -6.96 -11.46 -14.37
N GLU A 35 -6.52 -11.61 -15.62
CA GLU A 35 -6.56 -12.90 -16.32
C GLU A 35 -5.39 -13.83 -15.98
N ALA A 36 -4.32 -13.30 -15.39
CA ALA A 36 -3.19 -14.10 -14.96
C ALA A 36 -3.60 -15.03 -13.80
N ARG A 37 -3.02 -16.24 -13.72
CA ARG A 37 -3.31 -17.17 -12.61
C ARG A 37 -2.72 -16.68 -11.28
N GLN A 38 -1.66 -15.90 -11.31
CA GLN A 38 -0.94 -15.43 -10.14
C GLN A 38 -1.82 -14.54 -9.25
N VAL A 39 -1.60 -14.59 -7.94
CA VAL A 39 -2.17 -13.63 -6.99
C VAL A 39 -1.66 -12.23 -7.33
N ILE A 40 -2.53 -11.23 -7.34
CA ILE A 40 -2.10 -9.83 -7.47
C ILE A 40 -1.88 -9.28 -6.08
N ALA A 41 -0.68 -8.76 -5.80
CA ALA A 41 -0.37 -8.09 -4.53
C ALA A 41 -0.18 -6.59 -4.76
N LEU A 42 -1.12 -5.78 -4.27
CA LEU A 42 -1.04 -4.33 -4.22
C LEU A 42 -0.29 -3.91 -2.95
N ILE A 43 0.94 -3.43 -3.09
CA ILE A 43 1.80 -3.10 -1.94
C ILE A 43 2.23 -1.64 -1.97
N GLY A 44 2.41 -1.02 -0.81
CA GLY A 44 2.82 0.37 -0.71
C GLY A 44 2.43 0.99 0.62
N ALA A 45 2.91 2.20 0.91
CA ALA A 45 2.71 2.84 2.21
C ALA A 45 1.22 2.94 2.61
N ARG A 46 0.94 3.16 3.90
CA ARG A 46 -0.42 3.44 4.35
C ARG A 46 -0.97 4.69 3.63
N ARG A 47 -2.28 4.74 3.34
CA ARG A 47 -2.97 5.88 2.70
C ARG A 47 -2.54 6.26 1.27
N VAL A 48 -1.72 5.44 0.59
CA VAL A 48 -1.39 5.68 -0.84
C VAL A 48 -2.52 5.34 -1.83
N GLY A 49 -3.62 4.75 -1.35
CA GLY A 49 -4.80 4.41 -2.16
C GLY A 49 -4.85 2.96 -2.67
N LYS A 50 -4.22 2.00 -1.98
CA LYS A 50 -4.27 0.57 -2.34
C LYS A 50 -5.70 0.03 -2.38
N SER A 51 -6.47 0.25 -1.30
CA SER A 51 -7.88 -0.12 -1.21
C SER A 51 -8.73 0.55 -2.28
N THR A 52 -8.41 1.81 -2.61
CA THR A 52 -9.08 2.54 -3.70
C THR A 52 -8.81 1.89 -5.06
N ILE A 53 -7.56 1.49 -5.33
CA ILE A 53 -7.22 0.76 -6.57
C ILE A 53 -7.92 -0.59 -6.61
N ALA A 54 -7.97 -1.33 -5.50
CA ALA A 54 -8.73 -2.58 -5.42
C ALA A 54 -10.21 -2.36 -5.78
N LYS A 55 -10.85 -1.33 -5.23
CA LYS A 55 -12.24 -0.98 -5.55
C LYS A 55 -12.41 -0.49 -7.00
N LEU A 56 -11.44 0.22 -7.56
CA LEU A 56 -11.43 0.56 -8.99
C LEU A 56 -11.28 -0.69 -9.88
N MET A 57 -10.51 -1.69 -9.47
CA MET A 57 -10.46 -2.98 -10.17
C MET A 57 -11.81 -3.70 -10.10
N ILE A 58 -12.51 -3.66 -8.96
CA ILE A 58 -13.88 -4.18 -8.84
C ILE A 58 -14.81 -3.46 -9.82
N LYS A 59 -14.72 -2.13 -9.90
CA LYS A 59 -15.49 -1.33 -10.88
C LYS A 59 -15.27 -1.80 -12.32
N GLU A 60 -14.03 -2.11 -12.69
CA GLU A 60 -13.71 -2.62 -14.03
C GLU A 60 -14.26 -4.04 -14.26
N LEU A 61 -14.23 -4.90 -13.24
CA LEU A 61 -14.81 -6.25 -13.30
C LEU A 61 -16.33 -6.21 -13.46
N LEU A 62 -17.03 -5.32 -12.75
CA LEU A 62 -18.49 -5.16 -12.78
C LEU A 62 -19.05 -4.81 -14.17
N LYS A 63 -18.19 -4.43 -15.13
CA LYS A 63 -18.61 -4.22 -16.52
C LYS A 63 -19.05 -5.52 -17.21
N ASN A 64 -18.43 -6.65 -16.85
CA ASN A 64 -18.60 -7.93 -17.55
C ASN A 64 -18.72 -9.14 -16.60
N LYS A 65 -18.72 -8.94 -15.28
CA LYS A 65 -18.76 -10.00 -14.27
C LYS A 65 -19.89 -9.77 -13.28
N GLU A 66 -20.50 -10.85 -12.84
CA GLU A 66 -21.56 -10.82 -11.83
C GLU A 66 -21.04 -10.26 -10.50
N ALA A 67 -21.80 -9.35 -9.90
CA ALA A 67 -21.39 -8.67 -8.68
C ALA A 67 -21.12 -9.65 -7.53
N LYS A 68 -21.92 -10.71 -7.44
CA LYS A 68 -21.79 -11.76 -6.41
C LYS A 68 -20.51 -12.57 -6.55
N ASN A 69 -19.94 -12.69 -7.75
CA ASN A 69 -18.67 -13.35 -8.03
C ASN A 69 -17.45 -12.50 -7.65
N ILE A 70 -17.68 -11.28 -7.17
CA ILE A 70 -16.64 -10.39 -6.68
C ILE A 70 -16.87 -10.21 -5.18
N PHE A 71 -15.83 -10.46 -4.40
CA PHE A 71 -15.85 -10.31 -2.96
C PHE A 71 -14.70 -9.44 -2.50
N PHE A 72 -14.99 -8.53 -1.59
CA PHE A 72 -14.04 -7.65 -0.93
C PHE A 72 -14.20 -7.80 0.59
N ILE A 73 -13.08 -7.81 1.30
CA ILE A 73 -13.06 -7.82 2.77
C ILE A 73 -11.92 -6.95 3.27
N ASN A 74 -12.18 -6.09 4.26
CA ASN A 74 -11.15 -5.32 4.94
C ASN A 74 -10.83 -5.93 6.31
N LEU A 75 -9.61 -6.48 6.45
CA LEU A 75 -9.17 -7.14 7.68
C LEU A 75 -8.75 -6.17 8.79
N GLU A 76 -8.67 -4.86 8.52
CA GLU A 76 -8.38 -3.83 9.53
C GLU A 76 -9.57 -3.54 10.45
N LYS A 77 -10.77 -4.03 10.10
CA LYS A 77 -11.97 -3.83 10.92
C LYS A 77 -11.82 -4.47 12.32
N PRO A 78 -12.28 -3.79 13.40
CA PRO A 78 -12.14 -4.27 14.79
C PRO A 78 -12.64 -5.69 15.02
N GLU A 79 -13.66 -6.13 14.28
CA GLU A 79 -14.29 -7.44 14.41
C GLU A 79 -13.39 -8.60 13.96
N PHE A 80 -12.36 -8.32 13.15
CA PHE A 80 -11.39 -9.32 12.70
C PHE A 80 -10.13 -9.37 13.55
N ILE A 81 -9.79 -8.28 14.27
CA ILE A 81 -8.58 -8.16 15.09
C ILE A 81 -8.42 -9.29 16.13
N PRO A 82 -9.47 -9.75 16.85
CA PRO A 82 -9.35 -10.87 17.79
C PRO A 82 -8.92 -12.19 17.15
N TYR A 83 -9.13 -12.35 15.85
CA TYR A 83 -8.86 -13.57 15.09
C TYR A 83 -7.58 -13.51 14.26
N LYS A 84 -6.81 -12.42 14.37
CA LYS A 84 -5.61 -12.21 13.56
C LYS A 84 -4.56 -13.32 13.67
N HIS A 85 -4.56 -14.08 14.76
CA HIS A 85 -3.66 -15.22 15.00
C HIS A 85 -4.23 -16.58 14.50
N ASP A 86 -5.44 -16.60 13.94
CA ASP A 86 -6.13 -17.79 13.42
C ASP A 86 -6.33 -17.68 11.90
N ALA A 87 -5.39 -18.21 11.12
CA ALA A 87 -5.51 -18.28 9.66
C ALA A 87 -6.74 -19.09 9.20
N GLY A 88 -7.22 -20.03 10.02
CA GLY A 88 -8.43 -20.81 9.75
C GLY A 88 -9.68 -19.94 9.71
N TYR A 89 -9.67 -18.79 10.37
CA TYR A 89 -10.76 -17.83 10.33
C TYR A 89 -11.00 -17.23 8.93
N LEU A 90 -9.97 -17.13 8.08
CA LEU A 90 -10.13 -16.73 6.69
C LEU A 90 -11.00 -17.75 5.91
N SER A 91 -10.94 -19.03 6.26
CA SER A 91 -11.84 -20.04 5.69
C SER A 91 -13.28 -19.82 6.13
N LYS A 92 -13.50 -19.42 7.39
CA LYS A 92 -14.85 -19.08 7.88
C LYS A 92 -15.42 -17.87 7.15
N ILE A 93 -14.61 -16.84 6.88
CA ILE A 93 -15.01 -15.67 6.08
C ILE A 93 -15.39 -16.11 4.65
N PHE A 94 -14.56 -16.96 4.03
CA PHE A 94 -14.83 -17.50 2.69
C PHE A 94 -16.14 -18.30 2.66
N ASP A 95 -16.37 -19.19 3.63
CA ASP A 95 -17.58 -20.00 3.70
C ASP A 95 -18.83 -19.14 3.97
N ALA A 96 -18.70 -18.08 4.78
CA ALA A 96 -19.76 -17.11 5.01
C ALA A 96 -20.10 -16.35 3.72
N TYR A 97 -19.10 -15.92 2.96
CA TYR A 97 -19.29 -15.33 1.63
C TYR A 97 -20.06 -16.27 0.70
N LEU A 98 -19.64 -17.55 0.60
CA LEU A 98 -20.31 -18.53 -0.27
C LEU A 98 -21.78 -18.75 0.11
N LYS A 99 -22.11 -18.73 1.41
CA LYS A 99 -23.49 -18.87 1.88
C LYS A 99 -24.33 -17.61 1.65
N LEU A 100 -23.71 -16.44 1.75
CA LEU A 100 -24.40 -15.16 1.74
C LEU A 100 -24.65 -14.65 0.31
N ALA A 101 -23.60 -14.61 -0.51
CA ALA A 101 -23.68 -14.08 -1.87
C ALA A 101 -24.20 -15.13 -2.86
N ASP A 102 -23.88 -16.41 -2.60
CA ASP A 102 -24.13 -17.54 -3.49
C ASP A 102 -23.63 -17.26 -4.92
N PRO A 103 -22.30 -17.13 -5.10
CA PRO A 103 -21.71 -16.85 -6.41
C PRO A 103 -21.84 -18.05 -7.34
N ASP A 104 -21.85 -17.78 -8.65
CA ASP A 104 -21.71 -18.83 -9.64
C ASP A 104 -20.32 -19.47 -9.52
N ARG A 105 -20.28 -20.78 -9.24
CA ARG A 105 -19.03 -21.51 -8.98
C ARG A 105 -18.37 -22.03 -10.25
N ASP A 106 -19.09 -22.02 -11.38
CA ASP A 106 -18.52 -22.36 -12.68
C ASP A 106 -17.72 -21.18 -13.26
N GLU A 107 -18.10 -19.95 -12.86
CA GLU A 107 -17.39 -18.72 -13.17
C GLU A 107 -16.22 -18.43 -12.20
N LYS A 108 -15.32 -17.54 -12.66
CA LYS A 108 -14.17 -17.11 -11.84
C LYS A 108 -14.67 -16.20 -10.69
N ILE A 109 -14.29 -16.55 -9.46
CA ILE A 109 -14.50 -15.75 -8.25
C ILE A 109 -13.29 -14.82 -8.05
N TYR A 110 -13.54 -13.52 -7.94
CA TYR A 110 -12.51 -12.52 -7.63
C TYR A 110 -12.55 -12.19 -6.15
N PHE A 111 -11.52 -12.61 -5.41
CA PHE A 111 -11.47 -12.51 -3.96
C PHE A 111 -10.42 -11.47 -3.53
N PHE A 112 -10.91 -10.27 -3.20
CA PHE A 112 -10.12 -9.13 -2.75
C PHE A 112 -9.99 -9.14 -1.23
N ILE A 113 -8.76 -9.06 -0.72
CA ILE A 113 -8.47 -9.01 0.71
C ILE A 113 -7.59 -7.79 1.00
N ASP A 114 -8.15 -6.83 1.72
CA ASP A 114 -7.46 -5.61 2.11
C ASP A 114 -6.70 -5.81 3.42
N GLU A 115 -5.47 -5.30 3.47
CA GLU A 115 -4.54 -5.39 4.60
C GLU A 115 -4.34 -6.85 5.09
N ILE A 116 -4.07 -7.76 4.15
CA ILE A 116 -3.92 -9.22 4.40
C ILE A 116 -2.92 -9.54 5.51
N GLN A 117 -1.87 -8.73 5.63
CA GLN A 117 -0.78 -8.92 6.59
C GLN A 117 -1.19 -8.68 8.05
N ILE A 118 -2.42 -8.24 8.31
CA ILE A 118 -2.99 -8.22 9.66
C ILE A 118 -3.14 -9.64 10.20
N PHE A 119 -3.49 -10.61 9.35
CA PHE A 119 -3.62 -12.01 9.74
C PHE A 119 -2.28 -12.71 9.64
N GLU A 120 -1.91 -13.48 10.66
CA GLU A 120 -0.72 -14.33 10.64
C GLU A 120 -0.99 -15.62 9.86
N ASN A 121 0.04 -16.15 9.19
CA ASN A 121 -0.02 -17.38 8.39
C ASN A 121 -1.13 -17.38 7.31
N TRP A 122 -1.55 -16.19 6.85
CA TRP A 122 -2.60 -16.00 5.85
C TRP A 122 -2.31 -16.72 4.52
N GLU A 123 -1.03 -16.93 4.20
CA GLU A 123 -0.56 -17.61 3.00
C GLU A 123 -1.01 -19.07 2.93
N VAL A 124 -1.25 -19.72 4.07
CA VAL A 124 -1.77 -21.09 4.14
C VAL A 124 -3.18 -21.15 3.55
N PHE A 125 -4.04 -20.18 3.89
CA PHE A 125 -5.38 -20.08 3.35
C PHE A 125 -5.34 -19.86 1.83
N ILE A 126 -4.57 -18.86 1.38
CA ILE A 126 -4.42 -18.57 -0.05
C ILE A 126 -3.93 -19.79 -0.81
N LYS A 127 -2.86 -20.46 -0.33
CA LYS A 127 -2.32 -21.67 -0.95
C LYS A 127 -3.36 -22.79 -1.04
N SER A 128 -4.12 -23.02 0.03
CA SER A 128 -5.15 -24.07 0.05
C SER A 128 -6.26 -23.87 -0.98
N LYS A 129 -6.59 -22.60 -1.27
CA LYS A 129 -7.64 -22.24 -2.22
C LYS A 129 -7.11 -21.98 -3.64
N TYR A 130 -5.84 -21.61 -3.77
CA TYR A 130 -5.18 -21.33 -5.05
C TYR A 130 -5.08 -22.54 -5.98
N GLU A 131 -5.02 -23.76 -5.41
CA GLU A 131 -5.02 -24.99 -6.22
C GLU A 131 -6.38 -25.20 -6.93
N ASN A 132 -7.47 -24.58 -6.45
CA ASN A 132 -8.73 -24.51 -7.16
C ASN A 132 -8.69 -23.37 -8.20
N SER A 133 -8.73 -23.70 -9.48
CA SER A 133 -8.51 -22.79 -10.61
C SER A 133 -9.53 -21.65 -10.77
N HIS A 134 -10.63 -21.67 -10.01
CA HIS A 134 -11.74 -20.73 -10.16
C HIS A 134 -11.62 -19.49 -9.26
N ILE A 135 -10.58 -19.35 -8.43
CA ILE A 135 -10.41 -18.18 -7.55
C ILE A 135 -9.22 -17.33 -8.00
N LYS A 136 -9.49 -16.06 -8.28
CA LYS A 136 -8.48 -15.02 -8.49
C LYS A 136 -8.33 -14.20 -7.21
N PHE A 137 -7.17 -14.32 -6.56
CA PHE A 137 -6.87 -13.52 -5.38
C PHE A 137 -6.23 -12.19 -5.74
N ILE A 138 -6.72 -11.13 -5.09
CA ILE A 138 -6.12 -9.81 -5.07
C ILE A 138 -5.95 -9.43 -3.61
N ILE A 139 -4.71 -9.18 -3.19
CA ILE A 139 -4.40 -8.84 -1.80
C ILE A 139 -3.76 -7.46 -1.75
N THR A 140 -3.97 -6.74 -0.66
CA THR A 140 -3.25 -5.49 -0.39
C THR A 140 -2.42 -5.61 0.88
N GLY A 141 -1.38 -4.78 0.99
CA GLY A 141 -0.77 -4.52 2.29
C GLY A 141 0.16 -3.33 2.36
N SER A 142 0.25 -2.78 3.57
CA SER A 142 0.90 -1.49 3.85
C SER A 142 2.41 -1.57 4.04
N ASN A 143 2.98 -2.77 4.09
CA ASN A 143 4.41 -2.98 4.27
C ASN A 143 5.02 -3.91 3.22
N SER A 144 6.32 -3.75 3.05
CA SER A 144 7.17 -4.47 2.13
C SER A 144 7.41 -5.90 2.59
N SER A 145 6.96 -6.30 3.79
CA SER A 145 7.16 -7.66 4.27
C SER A 145 6.33 -8.69 3.52
N LEU A 146 5.21 -8.28 2.90
CA LEU A 146 4.56 -9.05 1.84
C LEU A 146 5.52 -9.41 0.68
N LEU A 147 6.68 -8.76 0.60
CA LEU A 147 7.74 -8.96 -0.39
C LEU A 147 8.92 -9.79 0.11
N THR A 148 9.08 -10.06 1.41
CA THR A 148 10.28 -10.71 1.99
C THR A 148 10.11 -12.23 2.20
N SER A 149 11.24 -12.90 2.49
CA SER A 149 11.50 -14.35 2.31
C SER A 149 10.50 -15.32 2.94
N ASN A 150 9.84 -14.98 4.04
CA ASN A 150 8.93 -15.92 4.72
C ASN A 150 7.60 -16.09 3.96
N TYR A 151 7.02 -15.01 3.43
CA TYR A 151 5.82 -15.10 2.59
C TYR A 151 6.17 -15.44 1.14
N ALA A 152 7.32 -14.93 0.67
CA ALA A 152 7.83 -15.21 -0.66
C ALA A 152 8.19 -16.68 -0.88
N THR A 153 8.48 -17.47 0.16
CA THR A 153 8.76 -18.92 0.04
C THR A 153 7.50 -19.76 -0.13
N VAL A 154 6.36 -19.35 0.45
CA VAL A 154 5.10 -20.12 0.34
C VAL A 154 4.38 -19.83 -0.99
N LEU A 155 4.50 -18.61 -1.50
CA LEU A 155 3.87 -18.17 -2.75
C LEU A 155 4.89 -17.90 -3.88
N THR A 156 6.10 -18.49 -3.83
CA THR A 156 7.20 -18.17 -4.77
C THR A 156 6.78 -18.39 -6.22
N GLY A 157 6.91 -17.33 -7.05
CA GLY A 157 6.53 -17.36 -8.46
C GLY A 157 5.01 -17.29 -8.73
N ARG A 158 4.16 -17.30 -7.69
CA ARG A 158 2.70 -17.28 -7.78
C ARG A 158 2.09 -15.90 -7.51
N VAL A 159 2.91 -14.84 -7.42
CA VAL A 159 2.48 -13.47 -7.09
C VAL A 159 2.98 -12.47 -8.13
N LEU A 160 2.07 -11.67 -8.68
CA LEU A 160 2.37 -10.47 -9.45
C LEU A 160 2.28 -9.27 -8.51
N LYS A 161 3.40 -8.60 -8.32
CA LYS A 161 3.54 -7.48 -7.39
C LYS A 161 3.28 -6.18 -8.12
N LEU A 162 2.48 -5.31 -7.53
CA LEU A 162 2.22 -3.96 -8.00
C LEU A 162 2.45 -2.98 -6.86
N GLN A 163 3.52 -2.20 -6.98
CA GLN A 163 3.86 -1.18 -6.01
C GLN A 163 3.02 0.08 -6.28
N VAL A 164 2.12 0.37 -5.37
CA VAL A 164 1.29 1.57 -5.37
C VAL A 164 2.05 2.69 -4.67
N HIS A 165 2.30 3.76 -5.42
CA HIS A 165 2.82 5.00 -4.88
C HIS A 165 1.69 6.00 -4.62
N THR A 166 2.03 7.11 -3.98
CA THR A 166 1.18 8.30 -4.00
C THR A 166 0.89 8.75 -5.43
N PHE A 167 0.01 9.74 -5.62
CA PHE A 167 -0.23 10.32 -6.94
C PHE A 167 1.10 10.70 -7.59
N SER A 168 1.31 10.28 -8.83
CA SER A 168 2.40 10.81 -9.66
C SER A 168 2.14 12.29 -9.96
N PHE A 169 3.13 13.01 -10.46
CA PHE A 169 2.93 14.40 -10.85
C PHE A 169 1.91 14.53 -12.00
N THR A 170 1.85 13.56 -12.92
CA THR A 170 0.86 13.53 -13.99
C THR A 170 -0.55 13.25 -13.45
N GLU A 171 -0.70 12.29 -12.54
CA GLU A 171 -1.96 12.05 -11.82
C GLU A 171 -2.41 13.31 -11.05
N PHE A 172 -1.47 14.03 -10.43
CA PHE A 172 -1.74 15.29 -9.73
C PHE A 172 -2.24 16.38 -10.68
N LEU A 173 -1.59 16.57 -11.85
CA LEU A 173 -2.06 17.51 -12.86
C LEU A 173 -3.45 17.16 -13.39
N THR A 174 -3.72 15.87 -13.64
CA THR A 174 -5.05 15.38 -14.04
C THR A 174 -6.08 15.69 -12.95
N TYR A 175 -5.76 15.44 -11.68
CA TYR A 175 -6.64 15.74 -10.55
C TYR A 175 -6.93 17.26 -10.42
N ARG A 176 -5.91 18.10 -10.63
CA ARG A 176 -6.01 19.56 -10.67
C ARG A 176 -6.65 20.10 -11.96
N LYS A 177 -6.99 19.22 -12.91
CA LYS A 177 -7.59 19.55 -14.21
C LYS A 177 -6.72 20.49 -15.07
N VAL A 178 -5.40 20.38 -14.93
CA VAL A 178 -4.43 21.13 -15.75
C VAL A 178 -4.10 20.32 -17.00
N PRO A 179 -4.34 20.82 -18.22
CA PRO A 179 -4.00 20.10 -19.46
C PRO A 179 -2.48 19.98 -19.67
N PHE A 180 -1.99 18.77 -19.97
CA PHE A 180 -0.55 18.52 -20.19
C PHE A 180 -0.22 17.42 -21.22
N SER A 181 -1.22 16.83 -21.86
CA SER A 181 -1.08 15.63 -22.67
C SER A 181 -0.26 15.91 -23.94
N THR A 182 -0.51 17.05 -24.60
CA THR A 182 0.17 17.44 -25.84
C THR A 182 1.29 18.46 -25.61
N PRO A 183 2.30 18.54 -26.52
CA PRO A 183 3.30 19.60 -26.47
C PRO A 183 2.72 21.02 -26.49
N LEU A 184 1.61 21.20 -27.22
CA LEU A 184 0.89 22.47 -27.30
C LEU A 184 0.28 22.85 -25.94
N GLU A 185 -0.43 21.91 -25.30
CA GLU A 185 -0.97 22.10 -23.95
C GLU A 185 0.13 22.42 -22.93
N ARG A 186 1.22 21.66 -22.93
CA ARG A 186 2.36 21.93 -22.02
C ARG A 186 2.96 23.31 -22.21
N THR A 187 2.99 23.81 -23.44
CA THR A 187 3.50 25.16 -23.74
C THR A 187 2.51 26.23 -23.29
N ALA A 188 1.21 26.04 -23.57
CA ALA A 188 0.15 26.96 -23.20
C ALA A 188 -0.01 27.08 -21.67
N HIS A 189 0.09 25.96 -20.94
CA HIS A 189 -0.08 25.89 -19.49
C HIS A 189 1.25 25.90 -18.72
N LYS A 190 2.37 26.30 -19.34
CA LYS A 190 3.72 26.21 -18.73
C LYS A 190 3.84 26.85 -17.35
N ILE A 191 3.24 28.03 -17.15
CA ILE A 191 3.28 28.75 -15.87
C ILE A 191 2.46 28.02 -14.81
N GLU A 192 1.29 27.51 -15.18
CA GLU A 192 0.41 26.76 -14.29
C GLU A 192 1.05 25.43 -13.88
N ILE A 193 1.61 24.68 -14.83
CA ILE A 193 2.37 23.45 -14.57
C ILE A 193 3.55 23.72 -13.63
N ALA A 194 4.27 24.83 -13.80
CA ALA A 194 5.36 25.19 -12.90
C ALA A 194 4.86 25.44 -11.46
N ARG A 195 3.72 26.12 -11.28
CA ARG A 195 3.09 26.31 -9.96
C ARG A 195 2.64 24.98 -9.35
N MET A 196 2.02 24.11 -10.15
CA MET A 196 1.61 22.77 -9.69
C MET A 196 2.81 21.92 -9.28
N LYS A 197 3.93 22.04 -9.99
CA LYS A 197 5.18 21.35 -9.62
C LYS A 197 5.67 21.84 -8.25
N ASP A 198 5.65 23.14 -7.99
CA ASP A 198 6.10 23.68 -6.71
C ASP A 198 5.17 23.25 -5.56
N GLU A 199 3.84 23.21 -5.79
CA GLU A 199 2.87 22.66 -4.83
C GLU A 199 3.13 21.17 -4.56
N TYR A 200 3.31 20.38 -5.62
CA TYR A 200 3.56 18.94 -5.52
C TYR A 200 4.88 18.63 -4.81
N LEU A 201 5.94 19.40 -5.04
CA LEU A 201 7.21 19.25 -4.32
C LEU A 201 7.09 19.64 -2.84
N LYS A 202 6.19 20.56 -2.50
CA LYS A 202 5.94 20.98 -1.12
C LYS A 202 5.10 19.97 -0.34
N TRP A 203 4.06 19.40 -0.96
CA TRP A 203 3.05 18.58 -0.27
C TRP A 203 3.05 17.10 -0.62
N GLY A 204 3.75 16.70 -1.68
CA GLY A 204 3.75 15.33 -2.20
C GLY A 204 2.46 14.97 -2.94
N GLY A 205 2.19 13.67 -3.04
CA GLY A 205 1.07 13.12 -3.82
C GLY A 205 0.01 12.35 -3.02
N TYR A 206 0.02 12.42 -1.68
CA TYR A 206 -1.03 11.74 -0.90
C TYR A 206 -2.38 12.36 -1.22
N TYR A 207 -3.35 11.53 -1.64
CA TYR A 207 -4.70 12.02 -2.00
C TYR A 207 -5.30 12.86 -0.87
N ASP A 208 -5.27 12.34 0.36
CA ASP A 208 -5.78 12.99 1.58
C ASP A 208 -5.12 14.35 1.86
N VAL A 209 -3.96 14.63 1.28
CA VAL A 209 -3.25 15.91 1.43
C VAL A 209 -3.59 16.84 0.28
N ILE A 210 -3.53 16.34 -0.96
CA ILE A 210 -3.78 17.16 -2.15
C ILE A 210 -5.26 17.53 -2.30
N SER A 211 -6.19 16.81 -1.68
CA SER A 211 -7.62 17.12 -1.69
C SER A 211 -8.02 18.27 -0.75
N ILE A 212 -7.10 18.72 0.09
CA ILE A 212 -7.33 19.81 1.05
C ILE A 212 -6.87 21.13 0.42
N ASP A 213 -7.55 22.23 0.73
CA ASP A 213 -7.11 23.57 0.28
C ASP A 213 -6.28 24.29 1.36
N ASP A 214 -6.67 24.18 2.63
CA ASP A 214 -6.00 24.85 3.75
C ASP A 214 -4.59 24.27 4.03
N GLU A 215 -3.56 25.11 3.91
CA GLU A 215 -2.16 24.71 4.11
C GLU A 215 -1.84 24.22 5.53
N LYS A 216 -2.50 24.77 6.55
CA LYS A 216 -2.30 24.35 7.95
C LYS A 216 -2.83 22.94 8.13
N ILE A 217 -4.00 22.63 7.56
CA ILE A 217 -4.57 21.29 7.59
C ILE A 217 -3.74 20.31 6.75
N LYS A 218 -3.21 20.72 5.57
CA LYS A 218 -2.27 19.89 4.78
C LYS A 218 -1.06 19.48 5.61
N LYS A 219 -0.43 20.44 6.30
CA LYS A 219 0.75 20.20 7.13
C LYS A 219 0.47 19.20 8.25
N GLU A 220 -0.64 19.37 8.95
CA GLU A 220 -1.03 18.45 10.01
C GLU A 220 -1.37 17.06 9.46
N THR A 221 -2.02 16.99 8.30
CA THR A 221 -2.38 15.72 7.65
C THR A 221 -1.14 14.94 7.24
N VAL A 222 -0.16 15.56 6.58
CA VAL A 222 1.12 14.90 6.21
C VAL A 222 1.84 14.38 7.45
N LYS A 223 1.90 15.19 8.51
CA LYS A 223 2.50 14.79 9.79
C LYS A 223 1.79 13.58 10.38
N ASN A 224 0.46 13.60 10.42
CA ASN A 224 -0.35 12.51 10.96
C ASN A 224 -0.21 11.22 10.15
N ILE A 225 -0.04 11.29 8.82
CA ILE A 225 0.25 10.11 8.01
C ILE A 225 1.56 9.45 8.48
N ALA A 226 2.63 10.22 8.67
CA ALA A 226 3.91 9.70 9.14
C ALA A 226 3.81 9.13 10.57
N GLU A 227 3.20 9.87 11.49
CA GLU A 227 2.99 9.43 12.88
C GLU A 227 2.14 8.16 12.97
N ASP A 228 1.07 8.06 12.17
CA ASP A 228 0.23 6.86 12.13
C ASP A 228 1.03 5.64 11.67
N ILE A 229 1.86 5.77 10.64
CA ILE A 229 2.71 4.66 10.18
C ILE A 229 3.72 4.27 11.28
N ILE A 230 4.35 5.23 11.94
CA ILE A 230 5.34 4.95 12.98
C ILE A 230 4.66 4.30 14.20
N LEU A 231 3.62 4.92 14.73
CA LEU A 231 3.05 4.58 16.03
C LEU A 231 2.04 3.42 15.95
N LYS A 232 1.31 3.27 14.84
CA LYS A 232 0.29 2.22 14.69
C LYS A 232 0.79 1.02 13.91
N ASP A 233 1.75 1.19 12.99
CA ASP A 233 2.21 0.08 12.16
C ASP A 233 3.58 -0.42 12.62
N ILE A 234 4.57 0.47 12.75
CA ILE A 234 5.95 0.08 13.09
C ILE A 234 6.09 -0.32 14.57
N VAL A 235 5.69 0.55 15.50
CA VAL A 235 5.88 0.33 16.94
C VAL A 235 5.25 -0.99 17.43
N PRO A 236 3.98 -1.30 17.12
CA PRO A 236 3.36 -2.54 17.61
C PRO A 236 3.98 -3.77 16.95
N ARG A 237 4.29 -3.70 15.65
CA ARG A 237 4.79 -4.84 14.87
C ARG A 237 6.18 -5.27 15.29
N TYR A 238 7.06 -4.32 15.58
CA TYR A 238 8.42 -4.59 16.02
C TYR A 238 8.58 -4.56 17.55
N SER A 239 7.47 -4.46 18.29
CA SER A 239 7.46 -4.42 19.76
C SER A 239 8.42 -3.36 20.33
N ILE A 240 8.45 -2.18 19.71
CA ILE A 240 9.37 -1.10 20.07
C ILE A 240 8.96 -0.52 21.42
N LYS A 241 9.89 -0.57 22.39
CA LYS A 241 9.62 -0.10 23.76
C LYS A 241 9.59 1.42 23.86
N ASN A 242 10.49 2.11 23.16
CA ASN A 242 10.58 3.56 23.19
C ASN A 242 10.11 4.15 21.85
N SER A 243 8.83 4.51 21.79
CA SER A 243 8.23 5.11 20.59
C SER A 243 8.75 6.53 20.31
N GLU A 244 9.25 7.23 21.33
CA GLU A 244 9.81 8.58 21.17
C GLU A 244 11.15 8.54 20.42
N GLU A 245 12.03 7.59 20.76
CA GLU A 245 13.31 7.41 20.08
C GLU A 245 13.17 7.17 18.57
N ILE A 246 12.26 6.28 18.16
CA ILE A 246 12.05 6.00 16.74
C ILE A 246 11.41 7.20 16.02
N ARG A 247 10.48 7.89 16.67
CA ARG A 247 9.85 9.11 16.12
C ARG A 247 10.88 10.22 15.91
N ASP A 248 11.71 10.48 16.90
CA ASP A 248 12.73 11.53 16.85
C ASP A 248 13.82 11.20 15.80
N LEU A 249 14.19 9.91 15.68
CA LEU A 249 15.03 9.45 14.59
C LEU A 249 14.40 9.74 13.23
N PHE A 250 13.11 9.44 13.03
CA PHE A 250 12.42 9.70 11.77
C PHE A 250 12.46 11.19 11.38
N TYR A 251 12.09 12.09 12.30
CA TYR A 251 12.13 13.53 12.03
C TYR A 251 13.54 14.04 11.76
N TYR A 252 14.54 13.51 12.49
CA TYR A 252 15.93 13.86 12.24
C TYR A 252 16.38 13.43 10.83
N ILE A 253 16.08 12.21 10.41
CA ILE A 253 16.55 11.73 9.09
C ILE A 253 15.83 12.44 7.93
N VAL A 254 14.53 12.73 8.06
CA VAL A 254 13.76 13.43 7.02
C VAL A 254 14.17 14.90 6.90
N SER A 255 14.50 15.56 8.02
CA SER A 255 15.08 16.92 7.98
C SER A 255 16.49 16.98 7.37
N ASN A 256 17.14 15.82 7.23
CA ASN A 256 18.45 15.65 6.60
C ASN A 256 18.37 14.70 5.39
N ALA A 257 17.28 14.76 4.64
CA ALA A 257 17.07 13.93 3.44
C ALA A 257 18.20 14.10 2.42
N ALA A 258 18.39 13.09 1.56
CA ALA A 258 19.44 13.05 0.55
C ALA A 258 20.88 13.10 1.11
N THR A 259 21.11 12.67 2.36
CA THR A 259 22.44 12.56 2.98
C THR A 259 22.88 11.10 3.19
N VAL A 260 24.19 10.89 3.37
CA VAL A 260 24.77 9.58 3.66
C VAL A 260 24.53 9.23 5.14
N LEU A 261 23.96 8.05 5.38
CA LEU A 261 23.63 7.51 6.69
C LEU A 261 24.90 6.99 7.38
N ASN A 262 25.50 7.83 8.22
CA ASN A 262 26.53 7.39 9.16
C ASN A 262 25.88 7.01 10.49
N TYR A 263 25.62 5.71 10.69
CA TYR A 263 24.93 5.20 11.88
C TYR A 263 25.60 5.59 13.21
N TYR A 264 26.94 5.62 13.27
CA TYR A 264 27.66 6.05 14.50
C TYR A 264 27.48 7.53 14.81
N ARG A 265 27.44 8.38 13.78
CA ARG A 265 27.20 9.82 13.96
C ARG A 265 25.76 10.07 14.40
N LEU A 266 24.79 9.34 13.81
CA LEU A 266 23.39 9.39 14.21
C LEU A 266 23.22 8.92 15.66
N ALA A 267 23.89 7.83 16.04
CA ALA A 267 23.86 7.27 17.39
C ALA A 267 24.24 8.31 18.46
N ARG A 268 25.35 9.03 18.22
CA ARG A 268 25.80 10.09 19.14
C ARG A 268 24.86 11.29 19.19
N LYS A 269 24.17 11.62 18.09
CA LYS A 269 23.28 12.80 18.02
C LYS A 269 21.93 12.56 18.68
N ILE A 270 21.36 11.38 18.49
CA ILE A 270 20.00 11.04 18.94
C ILE A 270 20.04 10.23 20.24
N ASN A 271 21.24 9.85 20.71
CA ASN A 271 21.44 9.04 21.91
C ASN A 271 20.75 7.66 21.84
N ILE A 272 20.77 7.05 20.66
CA ILE A 272 20.29 5.69 20.39
C ILE A 272 21.48 4.85 19.94
N ASP A 273 21.56 3.58 20.28
CA ASP A 273 22.65 2.73 19.81
C ASP A 273 22.61 2.54 18.28
N ALA A 274 23.79 2.36 17.67
CA ALA A 274 23.91 2.29 16.21
C ALA A 274 23.20 1.06 15.60
N LYS A 275 23.01 -0.01 16.38
CA LYS A 275 22.30 -1.21 15.93
C LYS A 275 20.80 -0.90 15.84
N SER A 276 20.21 -0.32 16.87
CA SER A 276 18.80 0.11 16.87
C SER A 276 18.51 1.13 15.78
N ILE A 277 19.40 2.09 15.51
CA ILE A 277 19.22 3.02 14.38
C ILE A 277 19.18 2.29 13.04
N LYS A 278 20.06 1.30 12.83
CA LYS A 278 20.08 0.49 11.60
C LYS A 278 18.79 -0.31 11.46
N GLU A 279 18.27 -0.87 12.56
CA GLU A 279 16.99 -1.59 12.60
C GLU A 279 15.81 -0.66 12.31
N TYR A 280 15.74 0.50 12.97
CA TYR A 280 14.66 1.48 12.75
C TYR A 280 14.64 2.02 11.32
N ILE A 281 15.79 2.28 10.71
CA ILE A 281 15.87 2.67 9.29
C ILE A 281 15.34 1.54 8.39
N ALA A 282 15.66 0.28 8.70
CA ALA A 282 15.10 -0.85 7.97
C ALA A 282 13.57 -0.95 8.16
N TYR A 283 13.05 -0.62 9.34
CA TYR A 283 11.60 -0.58 9.58
C TYR A 283 10.90 0.54 8.81
N PHE A 284 11.51 1.73 8.70
CA PHE A 284 11.00 2.80 7.85
C PHE A 284 10.98 2.39 6.37
N GLU A 285 12.05 1.76 5.89
CA GLU A 285 12.14 1.24 4.53
C GLU A 285 11.09 0.14 4.27
N ASP A 286 10.89 -0.77 5.23
CA ASP A 286 9.86 -1.81 5.15
C ASP A 286 8.43 -1.23 5.14
N ASN A 287 8.21 -0.04 5.66
CA ASN A 287 6.89 0.63 5.62
C ASN A 287 6.81 1.74 4.57
N PHE A 288 7.77 1.76 3.62
CA PHE A 288 7.83 2.71 2.51
C PHE A 288 7.89 4.18 2.94
N LEU A 289 8.32 4.47 4.19
CA LEU A 289 8.49 5.84 4.68
C LEU A 289 9.76 6.49 4.12
N VAL A 290 10.81 5.70 3.89
CA VAL A 290 12.09 6.13 3.33
C VAL A 290 12.61 5.09 2.37
N THR A 291 13.51 5.47 1.48
CA THR A 291 14.26 4.55 0.63
C THR A 291 15.74 4.69 0.89
N THR A 292 16.48 3.60 0.89
CA THR A 292 17.95 3.67 0.99
C THR A 292 18.62 3.27 -0.31
N ILE A 293 19.58 4.07 -0.76
CA ILE A 293 20.34 3.83 -1.98
C ILE A 293 21.74 3.37 -1.58
N GLN A 294 22.19 2.25 -2.15
CA GLN A 294 23.56 1.78 -1.95
C GLN A 294 24.54 2.60 -2.78
N ILE A 295 25.76 2.76 -2.27
CA ILE A 295 26.84 3.35 -3.06
C ILE A 295 27.15 2.39 -4.21
N TYR A 296 27.26 2.95 -5.41
CA TYR A 296 27.69 2.19 -6.58
C TYR A 296 29.14 1.75 -6.39
N HIS A 297 29.37 0.43 -6.48
CA HIS A 297 30.70 -0.15 -6.48
C HIS A 297 30.68 -1.45 -7.30
N THR A 298 31.77 -1.82 -7.98
CA THR A 298 31.79 -3.05 -8.80
C THR A 298 31.78 -4.34 -7.98
N LYS A 299 32.36 -4.30 -6.78
CA LYS A 299 32.36 -5.40 -5.80
C LYS A 299 31.16 -5.32 -4.85
N LEU A 300 30.38 -6.39 -4.79
CA LEU A 300 29.23 -6.53 -3.87
C LEU A 300 29.61 -6.33 -2.40
N THR A 301 30.77 -6.85 -1.97
CA THR A 301 31.26 -6.71 -0.59
C THR A 301 31.42 -5.25 -0.16
N GLU A 302 31.87 -4.40 -1.07
CA GLU A 302 32.03 -2.96 -0.80
C GLU A 302 30.69 -2.23 -0.85
N GLN A 303 29.75 -2.64 -1.72
CA GLN A 303 28.38 -2.12 -1.69
C GLN A 303 27.71 -2.40 -0.33
N ILE A 304 27.86 -3.62 0.19
CA ILE A 304 27.28 -4.04 1.49
C ILE A 304 27.89 -3.28 2.67
N LYS A 305 29.21 -3.03 2.65
CA LYS A 305 29.92 -2.31 3.73
C LYS A 305 29.70 -0.80 3.70
N SER A 306 29.38 -0.26 2.53
CA SER A 306 29.25 1.17 2.31
C SER A 306 28.07 1.77 3.06
N ALA A 307 28.25 2.99 3.55
CA ALA A 307 27.16 3.76 4.12
C ALA A 307 26.11 4.06 3.03
N LYS A 308 24.85 3.75 3.32
CA LYS A 308 23.75 4.01 2.39
C LYS A 308 23.37 5.49 2.37
N LYS A 309 22.84 5.98 1.26
CA LYS A 309 22.24 7.31 1.17
C LYS A 309 20.73 7.21 1.45
N LEU A 310 20.20 8.09 2.29
CA LEU A 310 18.77 8.21 2.50
C LEU A 310 18.13 8.97 1.34
N TYR A 311 17.02 8.45 0.83
CA TYR A 311 16.16 9.10 -0.15
C TYR A 311 14.72 9.14 0.37
#